data_AF-A0A1I7V4U9-F1
#
_entry.id   AF-A0A1I7V4U9-F1
#
_cell.length_a   1.000
_cell.length_b   1.000
_cell.length_c   1.000
_cell.angle_alpha   90.00
_cell.angle_beta   90.00
_cell.angle_gamma   90.00
#
_symmetry.space_group_name_H-M   'P 1'
#
loop_
_entity.id
_entity.type
_entity.pdbx_description
1 polymer ?
#
loop_
_entity_poly.entity_id
_entity_poly.type
_entity_poly.pdbx_seq_one_letter_code
_entity_poly.pdbx_strand_id
1 'polypeptide(L)'
;MKFVWIFSLVLMKTIDGKNDFRIEFKYPKTDKYEECIDPLKDEDLIDYRYTSTNPLGPIVECHLLDNAFITCEEPIALYGPGQTGQQPANESFHDEGKCQRMGGYRAEDIEFTNVKCRVLPCIECRGPRSFRKLTPCIIYTGHYFLTTLLYSIFLGVVAVDRFCLGYSAMAVGKLMTLGGFGIWWIVDIFLLVLGVLGPADDSNWEPYY
;
A
#
# COMPACT_ATOMS: atom_id res chain seq x y z
N MET A 1 -38.54 30.72 56.74
CA MET A 1 -38.39 29.26 56.96
C MET A 1 -36.89 28.97 57.02
N LYS A 2 -36.39 28.58 58.21
CA LYS A 2 -35.14 27.88 58.61
C LYS A 2 -33.87 28.06 57.71
N PHE A 3 -32.85 28.84 58.12
CA PHE A 3 -31.74 28.56 59.06
C PHE A 3 -30.83 27.36 58.73
N VAL A 4 -29.52 27.60 58.90
CA VAL A 4 -28.32 26.71 58.99
C VAL A 4 -27.36 26.96 57.81
N TRP A 5 -26.39 27.89 57.84
CA TRP A 5 -25.25 28.14 58.75
C TRP A 5 -24.20 26.99 58.80
N ILE A 6 -23.02 27.30 58.23
CA ILE A 6 -21.64 26.95 58.65
C ILE A 6 -21.11 25.53 58.36
N PHE A 7 -19.99 25.47 57.61
CA PHE A 7 -18.64 25.02 58.04
C PHE A 7 -17.87 24.66 56.74
N SER A 8 -17.00 25.54 56.26
CA SER A 8 -15.58 25.61 56.61
C SER A 8 -14.78 24.37 56.16
N LEU A 9 -13.72 24.64 55.39
CA LEU A 9 -12.49 23.85 55.32
C LEU A 9 -12.62 22.36 54.97
N VAL A 10 -12.47 22.04 53.68
CA VAL A 10 -11.65 20.89 53.29
C VAL A 10 -10.75 21.29 52.11
N LEU A 11 -9.59 21.81 52.48
CA LEU A 11 -8.41 21.87 51.63
C LEU A 11 -7.83 20.45 51.58
N MET A 12 -8.39 19.58 50.73
CA MET A 12 -7.77 18.28 50.47
C MET A 12 -6.73 18.44 49.35
N LYS A 13 -5.51 18.61 49.81
CA LYS A 13 -4.28 18.39 49.06
C LYS A 13 -4.21 16.89 48.76
N THR A 14 -4.50 16.49 47.53
CA THR A 14 -4.02 15.20 46.98
C THR A 14 -3.14 15.52 45.79
N ILE A 15 -1.84 15.37 46.04
CA ILE A 15 -0.80 15.26 45.04
C ILE A 15 -1.09 13.93 44.33
N ASP A 16 -1.54 13.97 43.07
CA ASP A 16 -1.46 12.80 42.20
C ASP A 16 -0.46 13.11 41.10
N GLY A 17 0.78 12.70 41.37
CA GLY A 17 1.87 12.76 40.43
C GLY A 17 1.62 11.74 39.33
N LYS A 18 1.15 12.21 38.18
CA LYS A 18 1.27 11.46 36.93
C LYS A 18 2.24 12.21 36.04
N ASN A 19 3.50 11.81 36.14
CA ASN A 19 4.56 12.25 35.26
C ASN A 19 4.25 11.70 33.86
N ASP A 20 3.57 12.49 33.04
CA ASP A 20 3.51 12.25 31.59
C ASP A 20 4.93 12.50 31.06
N PHE A 21 5.71 11.43 30.94
CA PHE A 21 7.07 11.49 30.44
C PHE A 21 7.01 11.63 28.92
N ARG A 22 6.70 12.84 28.46
CA ARG A 22 6.73 13.18 27.04
C ARG A 22 8.19 13.34 26.63
N ILE A 23 8.77 12.28 26.05
CA ILE A 23 10.10 12.35 25.43
C ILE A 23 9.95 13.23 24.18
N GLU A 24 10.25 14.52 24.34
CA GLU A 24 10.38 15.43 23.22
C GLU A 24 11.74 15.15 22.57
N PHE A 25 11.75 14.36 21.50
CA PHE A 25 12.94 14.18 20.67
C PHE A 25 13.24 15.51 19.99
N LYS A 26 14.11 16.30 20.61
CA LYS A 26 14.65 17.51 19.99
C LYS A 26 15.69 17.07 18.97
N TYR A 27 15.25 16.88 17.74
CA TYR A 27 16.17 16.70 16.62
C TYR A 27 17.12 17.89 16.58
N PRO A 28 18.45 17.68 16.54
CA PRO A 28 19.38 18.78 16.31
C PRO A 28 19.01 19.39 14.97
N LYS A 29 18.60 20.66 14.97
CA LYS A 29 18.48 21.44 13.75
C LYS A 29 19.89 21.65 13.21
N THR A 30 20.33 20.76 12.34
CA THR A 30 21.51 21.02 11.51
C THR A 30 21.05 21.97 10.41
N ASP A 31 21.49 23.23 10.49
CA ASP A 31 21.18 24.32 9.53
C ASP A 31 21.84 24.11 8.14
N LYS A 32 22.14 22.87 7.77
CA LYS A 32 22.55 22.48 6.43
C LYS A 32 21.57 21.42 5.96
N TYR A 33 20.74 21.76 4.98
CA TYR A 33 20.09 20.76 4.15
C TYR A 33 21.20 19.83 3.66
N GLU A 34 21.19 18.60 4.13
CA GLU A 34 22.09 17.55 3.67
C GLU A 34 21.58 17.18 2.28
N GLU A 35 22.22 17.73 1.25
CA GLU A 35 21.93 17.38 -0.13
C GLU A 35 22.22 15.90 -0.29
N CYS A 36 21.15 15.14 -0.50
CA CYS A 36 21.23 13.76 -0.92
C CYS A 36 21.82 13.70 -2.31
N ILE A 37 23.13 13.43 -2.39
CA ILE A 37 23.78 13.19 -3.67
C ILE A 37 23.26 11.84 -4.19
N ASP A 38 22.46 11.88 -5.26
CA ASP A 38 21.99 10.69 -5.95
C ASP A 38 23.19 9.88 -6.47
N PRO A 39 23.34 8.60 -6.09
CA PRO A 39 24.45 7.76 -6.53
C PRO A 39 24.37 7.34 -8.01
N LEU A 40 23.39 7.84 -8.78
CA LEU A 40 23.32 7.61 -10.23
C LEU A 40 24.44 8.32 -11.01
N LYS A 41 25.37 9.02 -10.35
CA LYS A 41 26.49 9.72 -10.98
C LYS A 41 27.87 9.12 -10.76
N ASP A 42 28.02 8.13 -9.88
CA ASP A 42 29.31 7.46 -9.67
C ASP A 42 29.10 5.94 -9.81
N GLU A 43 29.18 5.46 -11.05
CA GLU A 43 29.68 4.11 -11.28
C GLU A 43 31.13 4.08 -10.82
N ASP A 44 31.36 3.52 -9.63
CA ASP A 44 32.31 2.44 -9.43
C ASP A 44 32.60 2.28 -7.94
N LEU A 45 32.53 1.01 -7.50
CA LEU A 45 33.28 0.48 -6.36
C LEU A 45 33.11 1.25 -5.04
N ILE A 46 32.21 0.75 -4.19
CA ILE A 46 32.53 0.20 -2.87
C ILE A 46 31.17 -0.08 -2.22
N ASP A 47 31.05 -1.27 -1.64
CA ASP A 47 30.13 -1.57 -0.55
C ASP A 47 30.41 -0.57 0.59
N TYR A 48 29.88 0.66 0.44
CA TYR A 48 30.21 1.78 1.30
C TYR A 48 29.55 1.54 2.64
N ARG A 49 30.37 1.01 3.55
CA ARG A 49 30.22 1.00 4.99
C ARG A 49 29.86 2.42 5.43
N TYR A 50 28.56 2.70 5.44
CA TYR A 50 28.02 3.96 5.90
C TYR A 50 28.40 4.13 7.37
N THR A 51 29.20 5.15 7.66
CA THR A 51 29.65 5.45 9.02
C THR A 51 28.66 6.47 9.57
N SER A 52 27.81 6.04 10.51
CA SER A 52 26.76 6.92 11.09
C SER A 52 27.38 8.21 11.61
N THR A 53 26.75 9.33 11.24
CA THR A 53 27.18 10.67 11.65
C THR A 53 26.85 10.96 13.12
N ASN A 54 25.95 10.17 13.73
CA ASN A 54 25.55 10.30 15.13
C ASN A 54 25.61 8.94 15.86
N PRO A 55 26.76 8.61 16.49
CA PRO A 55 26.95 7.31 17.15
C PRO A 55 26.07 7.09 18.40
N LEU A 56 25.32 8.10 18.84
CA LEU A 56 24.41 8.04 20.00
C LEU A 56 22.93 7.96 19.61
N GLY A 57 22.62 8.02 18.31
CA GLY A 57 21.24 7.85 17.81
C GLY A 57 20.80 6.39 17.83
N PRO A 58 19.52 6.08 18.10
CA PRO A 58 18.99 4.74 17.91
C PRO A 58 18.93 4.40 16.42
N ILE A 59 19.71 3.41 15.98
CA ILE A 59 19.76 2.96 14.57
C ILE A 59 18.95 1.68 14.43
N VAL A 60 18.00 1.65 13.49
CA VAL A 60 17.19 0.45 13.17
C VAL A 60 17.91 -0.43 12.15
N GLU A 61 17.55 -1.71 12.09
CA GLU A 61 18.08 -2.59 11.05
C GLU A 61 17.50 -2.26 9.68
N CYS A 62 18.34 -2.31 8.63
CA CYS A 62 17.93 -1.96 7.27
C CYS A 62 16.75 -2.80 6.75
N HIS A 63 16.63 -4.06 7.20
CA HIS A 63 15.56 -4.97 6.77
C HIS A 63 14.18 -4.67 7.43
N LEU A 64 14.17 -3.92 8.54
CA LEU A 64 12.95 -3.53 9.28
C LEU A 64 12.45 -2.13 8.89
N LEU A 65 13.10 -1.49 7.92
CA LEU A 65 12.75 -0.16 7.46
C LEU A 65 11.38 -0.19 6.76
N ASP A 66 10.60 0.88 6.94
CA ASP A 66 9.29 1.02 6.31
C ASP A 66 9.41 1.10 4.77
N ASN A 67 8.35 0.74 4.06
CA ASN A 67 8.24 0.77 2.60
C ASN A 67 8.54 2.16 2.02
N ALA A 68 8.26 3.23 2.78
CA ALA A 68 8.56 4.60 2.36
C ALA A 68 10.07 4.91 2.24
N PHE A 69 10.93 4.11 2.86
CA PHE A 69 12.38 4.34 2.92
C PHE A 69 13.21 3.34 2.09
N ILE A 70 12.54 2.46 1.34
CA ILE A 70 13.16 1.40 0.55
C ILE A 70 12.54 1.37 -0.85
N THR A 71 13.34 1.00 -1.84
CA THR A 71 12.93 0.72 -3.21
C THR A 71 13.05 -0.77 -3.47
N CYS A 72 11.95 -1.41 -3.82
CA CYS A 72 11.89 -2.83 -4.17
C CYS A 72 11.61 -3.01 -5.65
N GLU A 73 12.14 -4.09 -6.23
CA GLU A 73 11.74 -4.56 -7.55
C GLU A 73 10.30 -5.09 -7.50
N GLU A 74 9.54 -4.84 -8.56
CA GLU A 74 8.13 -5.27 -8.65
C GLU A 74 8.04 -6.75 -9.04
N PRO A 75 7.06 -7.49 -8.51
CA PRO A 75 6.89 -8.89 -8.85
C PRO A 75 6.43 -9.08 -10.31
N ILE A 76 6.97 -10.10 -10.97
CA ILE A 76 6.69 -10.39 -12.40
C ILE A 76 5.99 -11.75 -12.53
N ALA A 77 4.98 -11.84 -13.41
CA ALA A 77 4.30 -13.11 -13.66
C ALA A 77 5.20 -14.11 -14.39
N LEU A 78 5.12 -15.41 -14.05
CA LEU A 78 5.74 -16.51 -14.82
C LEU A 78 5.29 -16.49 -16.27
N TYR A 79 4.00 -16.31 -16.43
CA TYR A 79 3.28 -16.46 -17.68
C TYR A 79 2.61 -15.14 -17.99
N GLY A 80 2.64 -14.77 -19.27
CA GLY A 80 1.93 -13.58 -19.73
C GLY A 80 0.41 -13.70 -19.51
N PRO A 81 -0.32 -12.58 -19.55
CA PRO A 81 -1.76 -12.56 -19.39
C PRO A 81 -2.44 -13.51 -20.40
N GLY A 82 -3.32 -14.39 -19.91
CA GLY A 82 -4.02 -15.38 -20.73
C GLY A 82 -3.20 -16.62 -21.12
N GLN A 83 -1.97 -16.80 -20.60
CA GLN A 83 -1.19 -18.00 -20.80
C GLN A 83 -1.17 -18.89 -19.55
N THR A 84 -1.60 -20.14 -19.70
CA THR A 84 -1.40 -21.21 -18.72
C THR A 84 -0.18 -22.02 -19.14
N GLY A 85 0.97 -21.76 -18.53
CA GLY A 85 2.14 -22.61 -18.73
C GLY A 85 2.19 -23.81 -17.80
N GLN A 86 3.01 -24.80 -18.17
CA GLN A 86 3.30 -25.98 -17.36
C GLN A 86 3.75 -25.56 -15.94
N GLN A 87 3.31 -26.24 -14.88
CA GLN A 87 3.81 -25.93 -13.53
C GLN A 87 5.35 -25.93 -13.51
N PRO A 88 5.99 -24.91 -12.92
CA PRO A 88 7.45 -24.84 -12.86
C PRO A 88 7.98 -26.09 -12.14
N ALA A 89 9.07 -26.65 -12.65
CA ALA A 89 9.65 -27.89 -12.13
C ALA A 89 10.27 -27.71 -10.72
N ASN A 90 10.44 -26.45 -10.26
CA ASN A 90 11.02 -26.07 -8.98
C ASN A 90 10.41 -24.77 -8.42
N GLU A 91 10.25 -24.72 -7.10
CA GLU A 91 9.70 -23.57 -6.35
C GLU A 91 10.69 -22.40 -6.21
N SER A 92 11.92 -22.51 -6.75
CA SER A 92 12.97 -21.49 -6.61
C SER A 92 12.61 -20.15 -7.26
N PHE A 93 11.61 -20.14 -8.12
CA PHE A 93 11.12 -18.96 -8.78
C PHE A 93 10.55 -17.91 -7.80
N HIS A 94 10.03 -18.33 -6.64
CA HIS A 94 9.63 -17.40 -5.58
C HIS A 94 10.79 -16.57 -5.03
N ASP A 95 12.05 -16.98 -5.22
CA ASP A 95 13.22 -16.22 -4.77
C ASP A 95 13.74 -15.20 -5.78
N GLU A 96 13.12 -15.17 -6.97
CA GLU A 96 13.52 -14.31 -8.09
C GLU A 96 12.53 -13.16 -8.34
N GLY A 97 11.63 -12.85 -7.40
CA GLY A 97 10.67 -11.74 -7.53
C GLY A 97 9.54 -12.02 -8.52
N LYS A 98 9.06 -13.25 -8.49
CA LYS A 98 8.45 -13.89 -9.64
C LYS A 98 7.25 -14.70 -9.12
N CYS A 99 6.07 -14.57 -9.76
CA CYS A 99 4.79 -15.13 -9.29
C CYS A 99 4.11 -16.11 -10.27
N GLN A 100 3.59 -17.23 -9.79
CA GLN A 100 2.83 -18.17 -10.63
C GLN A 100 1.44 -17.66 -10.94
N ARG A 101 0.75 -17.10 -9.93
CA ARG A 101 -0.54 -16.45 -10.06
C ARG A 101 -0.41 -15.03 -9.54
N MET A 102 -1.00 -14.10 -10.28
CA MET A 102 -1.16 -12.72 -9.84
C MET A 102 -2.60 -12.48 -9.43
N GLY A 103 -2.78 -11.64 -8.41
CA GLY A 103 -4.08 -11.27 -7.89
C GLY A 103 -4.52 -12.11 -6.68
N GLY A 104 -5.80 -12.02 -6.37
CA GLY A 104 -6.41 -12.59 -5.17
C GLY A 104 -7.03 -11.50 -4.28
N TYR A 105 -8.29 -11.71 -3.90
CA TYR A 105 -9.03 -10.79 -3.03
C TYR A 105 -8.96 -11.20 -1.55
N ARG A 106 -8.77 -12.50 -1.30
CA ARG A 106 -8.68 -13.07 0.05
C ARG A 106 -7.21 -13.28 0.39
N ALA A 107 -6.85 -13.05 1.65
CA ALA A 107 -5.48 -13.23 2.12
C ALA A 107 -4.96 -14.67 1.89
N GLU A 108 -5.87 -15.65 1.92
CA GLU A 108 -5.57 -17.06 1.68
C GLU A 108 -5.18 -17.37 0.22
N ASP A 109 -5.67 -16.58 -0.74
CA ASP A 109 -5.48 -16.83 -2.17
C ASP A 109 -4.27 -16.08 -2.74
N ILE A 110 -3.70 -15.15 -1.96
CA ILE A 110 -2.58 -14.30 -2.38
C ILE A 110 -1.28 -15.09 -2.30
N GLU A 111 -0.61 -15.20 -3.44
CA GLU A 111 0.74 -15.75 -3.55
C GLU A 111 1.78 -14.72 -3.11
N PHE A 112 2.91 -15.18 -2.56
CA PHE A 112 4.00 -14.30 -2.12
C PHE A 112 5.32 -14.68 -2.80
N THR A 113 6.16 -13.68 -3.04
CA THR A 113 7.47 -13.84 -3.66
C THR A 113 8.50 -12.95 -2.97
N ASN A 114 9.76 -13.36 -2.98
CA ASN A 114 10.88 -12.58 -2.46
C ASN A 114 11.44 -11.70 -3.56
N VAL A 115 11.29 -10.39 -3.40
CA VAL A 115 11.87 -9.38 -4.30
C VAL A 115 13.14 -8.78 -3.70
N LYS A 116 14.01 -8.25 -4.55
CA LYS A 116 15.20 -7.53 -4.12
C LYS A 116 14.83 -6.09 -3.78
N CYS A 117 15.13 -5.67 -2.55
CA CYS A 117 14.93 -4.32 -2.08
C CYS A 117 16.27 -3.64 -1.76
N ARG A 118 16.32 -2.33 -1.93
CA ARG A 118 17.45 -1.46 -1.59
C ARG A 118 16.97 -0.28 -0.77
N VAL A 119 17.74 0.08 0.26
CA VAL A 119 17.49 1.28 1.06
C VAL A 119 17.84 2.54 0.27
N LEU A 120 16.99 3.57 0.36
CA LEU A 120 17.20 4.86 -0.30
C LEU A 120 18.57 5.48 0.09
N PRO A 121 19.25 6.18 -0.84
CA PRO A 121 20.41 6.98 -0.47
C PRO A 121 19.97 8.02 0.57
N CYS A 122 20.75 8.21 1.64
CA CYS A 122 20.48 9.08 2.80
C CYS A 122 19.76 8.50 4.03
N ILE A 123 19.19 7.30 3.97
CA ILE A 123 18.65 6.71 5.21
C ILE A 123 19.73 5.92 5.95
N GLU A 124 20.00 6.31 7.20
CA GLU A 124 20.90 5.61 8.12
C GLU A 124 20.22 4.35 8.67
N CYS A 125 20.85 3.18 8.47
CA CYS A 125 20.37 1.92 9.01
C CYS A 125 21.53 0.94 9.25
N ARG A 126 21.31 -0.07 10.10
CA ARG A 126 22.30 -1.09 10.46
C ARG A 126 22.12 -2.34 9.61
N GLY A 127 23.21 -2.84 9.03
CA GLY A 127 23.23 -4.10 8.27
C GLY A 127 23.31 -3.92 6.75
N PRO A 128 22.98 -4.96 5.95
CA PRO A 128 23.06 -4.89 4.49
C PRO A 128 22.02 -3.92 3.92
N ARG A 129 22.44 -3.03 3.02
CA ARG A 129 21.56 -2.04 2.36
C ARG A 129 20.72 -2.62 1.23
N SER A 130 21.02 -3.86 0.81
CA SER A 130 20.19 -4.64 -0.10
C SER A 130 19.76 -5.93 0.58
N PHE A 131 18.47 -6.20 0.62
CA PHE A 131 17.90 -7.36 1.27
C PHE A 131 16.70 -7.89 0.47
N ARG A 132 16.30 -9.13 0.75
CA ARG A 132 15.10 -9.74 0.17
C ARG A 132 13.91 -9.47 1.07
N LYS A 133 12.78 -9.12 0.48
CA LYS A 133 11.53 -8.90 1.20
C LYS A 133 10.41 -9.72 0.58
N LEU A 134 9.63 -10.37 1.45
CA LEU A 134 8.43 -11.08 1.05
C LEU A 134 7.35 -10.06 0.65
N THR A 135 6.94 -10.11 -0.62
CA THR A 135 5.99 -9.18 -1.24
C THR A 135 4.84 -9.97 -1.86
N PRO A 136 3.58 -9.51 -1.72
CA PRO A 136 2.44 -10.17 -2.34
C PRO A 136 2.45 -10.01 -3.86
N CYS A 137 2.01 -11.06 -4.55
CA CYS A 137 1.88 -11.13 -6.00
C CYS A 137 0.58 -10.47 -6.48
N ILE A 138 0.47 -9.17 -6.31
CA ILE A 138 -0.71 -8.38 -6.69
C ILE A 138 -0.34 -7.32 -7.71
N ILE A 139 -1.22 -7.13 -8.69
CA ILE A 139 -1.07 -6.12 -9.74
C ILE A 139 -2.14 -5.05 -9.56
N TYR A 140 -1.73 -3.79 -9.69
CA TYR A 140 -2.62 -2.66 -9.67
C TYR A 140 -2.49 -1.90 -10.99
N THR A 141 -3.63 -1.60 -11.62
CA THR A 141 -3.68 -0.87 -12.90
C THR A 141 -4.38 0.49 -12.76
N GLY A 142 -4.46 1.03 -11.54
CA GLY A 142 -5.08 2.31 -11.25
C GLY A 142 -6.62 2.29 -11.28
N HIS A 143 -7.24 1.12 -11.14
CA HIS A 143 -8.67 1.01 -10.94
C HIS A 143 -9.02 1.11 -9.47
N TYR A 144 -9.83 2.12 -9.14
CA TYR A 144 -10.31 2.36 -7.78
C TYR A 144 -11.75 1.85 -7.66
N PHE A 145 -12.00 1.04 -6.62
CA PHE A 145 -13.33 0.49 -6.37
C PHE A 145 -14.37 1.60 -6.17
N LEU A 146 -14.05 2.59 -5.34
CA LEU A 146 -14.96 3.69 -5.02
C LEU A 146 -15.30 4.54 -6.24
N THR A 147 -14.29 4.92 -7.03
CA THR A 147 -14.50 5.70 -8.27
C THR A 147 -15.38 4.96 -9.26
N THR A 148 -15.14 3.66 -9.43
CA THR A 148 -15.94 2.80 -10.32
C THR A 148 -17.37 2.66 -9.83
N LEU A 149 -17.57 2.51 -8.52
CA LEU A 149 -18.90 2.48 -7.89
C LEU A 149 -19.64 3.81 -8.10
N LEU A 150 -18.98 4.95 -7.93
CA LEU A 150 -19.58 6.26 -8.21
C LEU A 150 -19.98 6.38 -9.69
N TYR A 151 -19.11 5.97 -10.62
CA TYR A 151 -19.45 5.95 -12.04
C TYR A 151 -20.63 5.03 -12.34
N SER A 152 -20.74 3.89 -11.66
CA SER A 152 -21.90 3.00 -11.81
C SER A 152 -23.19 3.67 -11.32
N ILE A 153 -23.16 4.34 -10.16
CA ILE A 153 -24.34 5.03 -9.61
C ILE A 153 -24.77 6.22 -10.49
N PHE A 154 -23.84 7.11 -10.84
CA PHE A 154 -24.16 8.38 -11.51
C PHE A 154 -24.21 8.28 -13.04
N LEU A 155 -23.37 7.44 -13.64
CA LEU A 155 -23.15 7.37 -15.08
C LEU A 155 -23.42 5.97 -15.66
N GLY A 156 -23.98 5.05 -14.88
CA GLY A 156 -24.20 3.67 -15.32
C GLY A 156 -25.28 3.52 -16.41
N VAL A 157 -26.20 4.48 -16.57
CA VAL A 157 -27.15 4.49 -17.71
C VAL A 157 -26.41 4.66 -19.05
N VAL A 158 -25.27 5.37 -19.04
CA VAL A 158 -24.38 5.55 -20.21
C VAL A 158 -23.28 4.47 -20.24
N ALA A 159 -23.29 3.53 -19.28
CA ALA A 159 -22.33 2.44 -19.14
C ALA A 159 -20.86 2.87 -18.99
N VAL A 160 -20.59 4.07 -18.44
CA VAL A 160 -19.23 4.60 -18.24
C VAL A 160 -18.41 3.68 -17.33
N ASP A 161 -19.03 3.12 -16.29
CA ASP A 161 -18.43 2.16 -15.37
C ASP A 161 -17.84 0.94 -16.10
N ARG A 162 -18.52 0.45 -17.14
CA ARG A 162 -18.05 -0.72 -17.93
C ARG A 162 -16.96 -0.38 -18.93
N PHE A 163 -17.01 0.80 -19.53
CA PHE A 163 -15.91 1.26 -20.38
C PHE A 163 -14.63 1.46 -19.57
N CYS A 164 -14.72 2.02 -18.36
CA CYS A 164 -13.58 2.21 -17.47
C CYS A 164 -12.95 0.89 -17.00
N LEU A 165 -13.75 -0.18 -16.87
CA LEU A 165 -13.26 -1.50 -16.49
C LEU A 165 -12.71 -2.33 -17.66
N GLY A 166 -12.81 -1.85 -18.91
CA GLY A 166 -12.36 -2.58 -20.11
C GLY A 166 -13.43 -3.48 -20.76
N TYR A 167 -14.66 -3.53 -20.24
CA TYR A 167 -15.76 -4.33 -20.79
C TYR A 167 -16.53 -3.60 -21.91
N SER A 168 -15.82 -3.21 -22.96
CA SER A 168 -16.35 -2.40 -24.07
C SER A 168 -17.53 -3.05 -24.80
N ALA A 169 -17.51 -4.36 -25.02
CA ALA A 169 -18.60 -5.07 -25.70
C ALA A 169 -19.92 -5.06 -24.90
N MET A 170 -19.84 -5.30 -23.59
CA MET A 170 -21.00 -5.26 -22.70
C MET A 170 -21.53 -3.83 -22.50
N ALA A 171 -20.62 -2.85 -22.48
CA ALA A 171 -20.99 -1.44 -22.43
C ALA A 171 -21.78 -1.02 -23.67
N VAL A 172 -21.33 -1.39 -24.87
CA VAL A 172 -22.06 -1.12 -26.13
C VAL A 172 -23.40 -1.84 -26.17
N GLY A 173 -23.48 -3.08 -25.68
CA GLY A 173 -24.74 -3.83 -25.59
C GLY A 173 -25.80 -3.12 -24.71
N LYS A 174 -25.37 -2.46 -23.64
CA LYS A 174 -26.25 -1.63 -22.80
C LYS A 174 -26.73 -0.39 -23.55
N LEU A 175 -25.84 0.30 -24.27
CA LEU A 175 -26.22 1.47 -25.05
C LEU A 175 -27.21 1.12 -26.17
N MET A 176 -27.01 0.00 -26.86
CA MET A 176 -27.92 -0.47 -27.92
C MET A 176 -29.31 -0.84 -27.39
N THR A 177 -29.39 -1.31 -26.15
CA THR A 177 -30.67 -1.63 -25.48
C THR A 177 -31.28 -0.43 -24.73
N LEU A 178 -30.78 0.79 -24.96
CA LEU A 178 -31.17 2.03 -24.26
C LEU A 178 -31.06 1.89 -22.72
N GLY A 179 -30.06 1.15 -22.24
CA GLY A 179 -29.85 0.88 -20.82
C GLY A 179 -30.92 -0.02 -20.19
N GLY A 180 -31.69 -0.75 -21.01
CA GLY A 180 -32.78 -1.66 -20.63
C GLY A 180 -33.63 -1.15 -19.46
N PHE A 181 -34.20 0.05 -19.63
CA PHE A 181 -35.14 0.67 -18.68
C PHE A 181 -34.59 0.86 -17.25
N GLY A 182 -33.28 0.85 -17.06
CA GLY A 182 -32.63 0.99 -15.74
C GLY A 182 -32.44 -0.33 -14.98
N ILE A 183 -32.91 -1.47 -15.51
CA ILE A 183 -32.68 -2.78 -14.88
C ILE A 183 -31.20 -3.15 -14.93
N TRP A 184 -30.54 -2.92 -16.07
CA TRP A 184 -29.11 -3.20 -16.24
C TRP A 184 -28.24 -2.39 -15.29
N TRP A 185 -28.61 -1.13 -15.06
CA TRP A 185 -27.94 -0.24 -14.11
C TRP A 185 -27.98 -0.80 -12.68
N ILE A 186 -29.14 -1.30 -12.23
CA ILE A 186 -29.28 -1.91 -10.89
C ILE A 186 -28.44 -3.19 -10.79
N VAL A 187 -28.49 -4.06 -11.80
CA VAL A 187 -27.71 -5.31 -11.83
C VAL A 187 -26.20 -5.01 -11.76
N ASP A 188 -25.73 -3.98 -12.44
CA ASP A 188 -24.32 -3.57 -12.40
C ASP A 188 -23.85 -3.15 -11.01
N ILE A 189 -24.66 -2.35 -10.32
CA ILE A 189 -24.35 -1.94 -8.95
C ILE A 189 -24.20 -3.17 -8.06
N PHE A 190 -25.12 -4.15 -8.15
CA PHE A 190 -25.00 -5.38 -7.37
C PHE A 190 -23.79 -6.22 -7.75
N LEU A 191 -23.49 -6.39 -9.04
CA LEU A 191 -22.32 -7.16 -9.48
C LEU A 191 -21.00 -6.54 -9.00
N LEU A 192 -20.91 -5.21 -8.98
CA LEU A 192 -19.75 -4.48 -8.44
C LEU A 192 -19.66 -4.62 -6.92
N VAL A 193 -20.74 -4.34 -6.20
CA VAL A 193 -20.73 -4.37 -4.72
C VAL A 193 -20.50 -5.78 -4.18
N LEU A 194 -21.00 -6.81 -4.86
CA LEU A 194 -20.75 -8.20 -4.48
C LEU A 194 -19.32 -8.67 -4.79
N GLY A 195 -18.49 -7.86 -5.45
CA GLY A 195 -17.11 -8.22 -5.82
C GLY A 195 -17.04 -9.32 -6.88
N VAL A 196 -18.15 -9.62 -7.56
CA VAL A 196 -18.19 -10.59 -8.67
C VAL A 196 -17.57 -10.00 -9.93
N LEU A 197 -17.59 -8.67 -10.03
CA LEU A 197 -17.02 -7.93 -11.13
C LEU A 197 -15.78 -7.15 -10.68
N GLY A 198 -14.63 -7.48 -11.26
CA GLY A 198 -13.39 -6.72 -11.16
C GLY A 198 -12.98 -6.07 -12.49
N PRO A 199 -11.79 -5.47 -12.56
CA PRO A 199 -11.16 -5.02 -13.80
C PRO A 199 -11.03 -6.15 -14.83
N ALA A 200 -11.15 -5.83 -16.13
CA ALA A 200 -11.02 -6.83 -17.19
C ALA A 200 -9.61 -7.41 -17.33
N ASP A 201 -8.59 -6.72 -16.81
CA ASP A 201 -7.20 -7.16 -16.81
C ASP A 201 -6.86 -8.11 -15.64
N ASP A 202 -7.86 -8.58 -14.90
CA ASP A 202 -7.73 -9.40 -13.68
C ASP A 202 -6.84 -8.75 -12.59
N SER A 203 -6.71 -7.42 -12.61
CA SER A 203 -5.98 -6.65 -11.61
C SER A 203 -6.78 -6.43 -10.33
N ASN A 204 -6.07 -6.16 -9.23
CA ASN A 204 -6.70 -5.87 -7.95
C ASN A 204 -7.11 -4.38 -7.86
N TRP A 205 -8.09 -4.10 -7.00
CA TRP A 205 -8.50 -2.73 -6.69
C TRP A 205 -7.39 -2.00 -5.93
N GLU A 206 -7.05 -0.79 -6.37
CA GLU A 206 -6.09 0.05 -5.64
C GLU A 206 -6.66 0.40 -4.25
N PRO A 207 -5.92 0.13 -3.16
CA PRO A 207 -6.40 0.40 -1.79
C PRO A 207 -6.43 1.88 -1.43
N TYR A 208 -5.60 2.71 -2.07
CA TYR A 208 -5.50 4.14 -1.81
C TYR A 208 -6.04 4.94 -3.00
N TYR A 209 -6.51 6.17 -2.78
CA TYR A 209 -7.14 7.03 -3.79
C TYR A 209 -6.30 8.28 -4.08
#